data_AF-A0A922XST4-F1
#
_entry.id   AF-A0A922XST4-F1
#
_cell.length_a   1.000
_cell.length_b   1.000
_cell.length_c   1.000
_cell.angle_alpha   90.00
_cell.angle_beta   90.00
_cell.angle_gamma   90.00
#
_symmetry.space_group_name_H-M   'P 1'
#
loop_
_entity.id
_entity.type
_entity.pdbx_description
1 polymer ?
#
loop_
_entity_poly.entity_id
_entity_poly.type
_entity_poly.pdbx_seq_one_letter_code
_entity_poly.pdbx_strand_id
1 'polypeptide(L)'
;LDPKKYRIILKKLEVDYIYQGKTDAMAEFKISEEWLQNKVIRPLETAESVEVVTEINIKDTKGNQLTAGKAHWQVKDWSKVKTKA
;
A
#
# COMPACT_ATOMS: atom_id res chain seq x y z
N LEU A 1 -1.88 1.00 11.35
CA LEU A 1 -0.57 1.69 11.46
C LEU A 1 -0.79 3.08 12.03
N ASP A 2 -0.08 3.45 13.09
CA ASP A 2 -0.18 4.77 13.71
C ASP A 2 0.60 5.81 12.88
N PRO A 3 -0.06 6.82 12.28
CA PRO A 3 0.60 7.85 11.47
C PRO A 3 1.55 8.74 12.28
N LYS A 4 1.46 8.74 13.62
CA LYS A 4 2.42 9.42 14.49
C LYS A 4 3.73 8.66 14.64
N LYS A 5 3.73 7.34 14.42
CA LYS A 5 4.91 6.47 14.53
C LYS A 5 5.55 6.18 13.18
N TYR A 6 4.75 6.03 12.14
CA TYR A 6 5.23 5.65 10.82
C TYR A 6 4.84 6.66 9.75
N ARG A 7 5.78 6.93 8.85
CA ARG A 7 5.55 7.66 7.61
C ARG A 7 5.37 6.66 6.48
N ILE A 8 4.26 6.78 5.75
CA ILE A 8 3.95 5.96 4.57
C ILE A 8 4.04 6.84 3.33
N ILE A 9 4.76 6.39 2.31
CA ILE A 9 5.06 7.16 1.10
C ILE A 9 4.72 6.30 -0.11
N LEU A 10 3.85 6.78 -0.99
CA LEU A 10 3.60 6.14 -2.28
C LEU A 10 4.79 6.42 -3.21
N LYS A 11 5.51 5.37 -3.60
CA LYS A 11 6.68 5.47 -4.49
C LYS A 11 6.29 5.32 -5.95
N LYS A 12 5.41 4.36 -6.23
CA LYS A 12 4.95 4.03 -7.58
C LYS A 12 3.53 3.49 -7.49
N LEU A 13 2.69 3.90 -8.43
CA LEU A 13 1.37 3.32 -8.62
C LEU A 13 1.28 2.83 -10.06
N GLU A 14 1.02 1.54 -10.21
CA GLU A 14 0.80 0.88 -11.50
C GLU A 14 -0.67 0.52 -11.57
N VAL A 15 -1.32 0.80 -12.69
CA VAL A 15 -2.73 0.49 -12.89
C VAL A 15 -2.92 -0.07 -14.29
N ASP A 16 -3.35 -1.32 -14.35
CA ASP A 16 -3.77 -1.98 -15.57
C ASP A 16 -5.28 -1.79 -15.75
N TYR A 17 -5.66 -1.18 -16.88
CA TYR A 17 -7.06 -0.97 -17.23
C TYR A 17 -7.53 -2.11 -18.14
N ILE A 18 -8.43 -2.94 -17.62
CA ILE A 18 -8.87 -4.18 -18.28
C ILE A 18 -10.21 -3.96 -18.97
N TYR A 19 -11.18 -3.39 -18.24
CA TYR A 19 -12.53 -3.13 -18.74
C TYR A 19 -12.93 -1.68 -18.53
N GLN A 20 -13.72 -1.16 -19.47
CA GLN A 20 -14.31 0.17 -19.35
C GLN A 20 -15.32 0.21 -18.20
N GLY A 21 -15.02 0.99 -17.17
CA GLY A 21 -15.96 1.28 -16.09
C GLY A 21 -17.13 2.11 -16.61
N LYS A 22 -18.31 1.50 -16.72
CA LYS A 22 -19.58 2.16 -17.10
C LYS A 22 -20.54 2.30 -15.92
N THR A 23 -20.16 1.76 -14.77
CA THR A 23 -20.92 1.75 -13.52
C THR A 23 -19.96 2.02 -12.37
N ASP A 24 -20.51 2.19 -11.17
CA ASP A 24 -19.71 2.40 -9.96
C ASP A 24 -18.65 1.31 -9.78
N ALA A 25 -17.48 1.75 -9.32
CA ALA A 25 -16.29 0.94 -9.14
C ALA A 25 -15.96 0.87 -7.64
N MET A 26 -15.74 -0.35 -7.13
CA MET A 26 -15.37 -0.60 -5.75
C MET A 26 -14.05 -1.35 -5.66
N ALA A 27 -13.22 -0.94 -4.72
CA ALA A 27 -11.95 -1.58 -4.40
C ALA A 27 -11.94 -1.91 -2.91
N GLU A 28 -11.52 -3.13 -2.57
CA GLU A 28 -11.29 -3.52 -1.18
C GLU A 28 -9.83 -3.97 -1.03
N PHE A 29 -9.19 -3.49 0.03
CA PHE A 29 -7.84 -3.88 0.39
C PHE A 29 -7.82 -4.25 1.87
N LYS A 30 -7.25 -5.42 2.18
CA LYS A 30 -7.10 -5.93 3.53
C LYS A 30 -5.71 -6.55 3.67
N ILE A 31 -5.11 -6.34 4.83
CA ILE A 31 -3.88 -7.01 5.24
C ILE A 31 -4.11 -7.67 6.60
N SER A 32 -3.44 -8.78 6.84
CA SER A 32 -3.42 -9.39 8.16
C SER A 32 -2.43 -8.67 9.07
N GLU A 33 -2.67 -8.75 10.38
CA GLU A 33 -1.72 -8.26 11.38
C GLU A 33 -0.37 -8.98 11.24
N GLU A 34 -0.38 -10.29 10.98
CA GLU A 34 0.85 -11.06 10.75
C GLU A 34 1.65 -10.52 9.56
N TRP A 35 0.98 -10.20 8.44
CA TRP A 35 1.64 -9.62 7.28
C TRP A 35 2.26 -8.27 7.65
N LEU A 36 1.53 -7.42 8.38
CA LEU A 36 2.03 -6.13 8.83
C LEU A 36 3.27 -6.27 9.72
N GLN A 37 3.24 -7.18 10.68
CA GLN A 37 4.36 -7.44 11.58
C GLN A 37 5.60 -7.93 10.83
N ASN A 38 5.43 -8.92 9.95
CA ASN A 38 6.54 -9.57 9.26
C ASN A 38 7.10 -8.77 8.08
N LYS A 39 6.25 -8.03 7.36
CA LYS A 39 6.64 -7.30 6.14
C LYS A 39 6.95 -5.84 6.38
N VAL A 40 6.51 -5.25 7.50
CA VAL A 40 6.71 -3.82 7.78
C VAL A 40 7.39 -3.60 9.12
N ILE A 41 6.82 -4.06 10.23
CA ILE A 41 7.27 -3.64 11.57
C ILE A 41 8.62 -4.25 11.93
N ARG A 42 8.79 -5.58 11.87
CA ARG A 42 10.06 -6.24 12.20
C ARG A 42 11.22 -5.77 11.30
N PRO A 43 11.05 -5.64 9.97
CA PRO A 43 12.16 -5.15 9.14
C PRO A 43 12.52 -3.68 9.43
N LEU A 44 11.58 -2.85 9.90
CA LEU A 44 11.85 -1.45 10.31
C LEU A 44 12.63 -1.33 11.62
N GLU A 45 12.71 -2.38 12.45
CA GLU A 45 13.52 -2.36 13.67
C GLU A 45 15.01 -2.17 13.33
N THR A 46 15.47 -2.76 12.23
CA THR A 46 16.87 -2.68 11.78
C THR A 46 17.05 -1.72 10.60
N ALA A 47 16.13 -1.71 9.63
CA ALA A 47 16.22 -0.84 8.46
C ALA A 47 15.71 0.60 8.73
N GLU A 48 16.17 1.58 7.96
CA GLU A 48 15.64 2.95 7.98
C GLU A 48 14.31 3.08 7.23
N SER A 49 14.08 2.21 6.25
CA SER A 49 12.86 2.15 5.47
C SER A 49 12.62 0.76 4.91
N VAL A 50 11.35 0.43 4.69
CA VAL A 50 10.93 -0.83 4.08
C VAL A 50 10.02 -0.53 2.90
N GLU A 51 10.22 -1.24 1.80
CA GLU A 51 9.36 -1.15 0.63
C GLU A 51 8.43 -2.36 0.57
N VAL A 52 7.13 -2.10 0.41
CA VAL A 52 6.10 -3.13 0.29
C VAL A 52 5.22 -2.86 -0.92
N VAL A 53 4.90 -3.92 -1.65
CA VAL A 53 3.99 -3.85 -2.79
C VAL A 53 2.64 -4.40 -2.36
N THR A 54 1.59 -3.66 -2.65
CA THR A 54 0.20 -4.03 -2.36
C THR A 54 -0.59 -4.06 -3.65
N GLU A 55 -1.38 -5.11 -3.84
CA GLU A 55 -2.21 -5.28 -5.02
C GLU A 55 -3.66 -4.93 -4.68
N ILE A 56 -4.30 -4.14 -5.53
CA ILE A 56 -5.64 -3.62 -5.32
C ILE A 56 -6.44 -3.92 -6.58
N ASN A 57 -7.52 -4.68 -6.41
CA ASN A 57 -8.42 -5.06 -7.49
C ASN A 57 -9.67 -4.20 -7.43
N ILE A 58 -10.01 -3.55 -8.55
CA ILE A 58 -11.21 -2.73 -8.67
C ILE A 58 -12.23 -3.48 -9.50
N LYS A 59 -13.42 -3.65 -8.94
CA LYS A 59 -14.54 -4.34 -9.57
C LYS A 59 -15.75 -3.43 -9.71
N ASP A 60 -16.57 -3.67 -10.71
CA ASP A 60 -17.87 -3.03 -10.82
C ASP A 60 -18.92 -3.68 -9.91
N THR A 61 -20.10 -3.07 -9.83
CA THR A 61 -21.28 -3.60 -9.11
C THR A 61 -21.74 -4.98 -9.57
N LYS A 62 -21.33 -5.42 -10.77
CA LYS A 62 -21.63 -6.75 -11.33
C LYS A 62 -20.49 -7.76 -11.09
N GLY A 63 -19.42 -7.36 -10.43
CA GLY A 63 -18.24 -8.18 -10.14
C GLY A 63 -17.21 -8.25 -11.26
N ASN A 64 -17.37 -7.49 -12.35
CA ASN A 64 -16.38 -7.43 -13.42
C ASN A 64 -15.14 -6.69 -12.96
N GLN A 65 -13.97 -7.28 -13.18
CA GLN A 65 -12.69 -6.65 -12.89
C GLN A 65 -12.45 -5.50 -13.87
N LEU A 66 -12.50 -4.27 -13.38
CA LEU A 66 -12.26 -3.07 -14.19
C LEU A 66 -10.76 -2.80 -14.30
N THR A 67 -10.06 -2.81 -13.17
CA THR A 67 -8.63 -2.51 -13.12
C THR A 67 -7.90 -3.37 -12.10
N ALA A 68 -6.61 -3.59 -12.33
CA ALA A 68 -5.70 -4.17 -11.34
C ALA A 68 -4.60 -3.15 -11.03
N GLY A 69 -4.44 -2.80 -9.76
CA GLY A 69 -3.48 -1.81 -9.29
C GLY A 69 -2.37 -2.45 -8.48
N LYS A 70 -1.14 -1.97 -8.64
CA LYS A 70 -0.01 -2.27 -7.74
C LYS A 70 0.51 -0.97 -7.16
N ALA A 71 0.38 -0.80 -5.85
CA ALA A 71 0.89 0.32 -5.12
C ALA A 71 2.17 -0.08 -4.37
N HIS A 72 3.28 0.57 -4.72
CA HIS A 72 4.57 0.42 -4.07
C HIS A 72 4.69 1.48 -2.99
N TRP A 73 4.73 1.03 -1.74
CA TRP A 73 4.81 1.88 -0.57
C TRP A 73 6.19 1.79 0.05
N GLN A 74 6.75 2.93 0.40
CA GLN A 74 7.86 3.01 1.33
C GLN A 74 7.33 3.39 2.71
N VAL A 75 7.62 2.57 3.72
CA VAL A 75 7.30 2.84 5.12
C VAL A 75 8.59 3.19 5.85
N LYS A 76 8.54 4.20 6.72
CA LYS A 76 9.64 4.61 7.60
C LYS A 76 9.14 4.79 9.02
N ASP A 77 9.99 4.51 9.99
CA ASP A 77 9.77 4.93 11.37
C ASP A 77 10.15 6.41 11.52
N TRP A 78 9.25 7.25 12.04
CA TRP A 78 9.51 8.68 12.25
C TRP A 78 10.73 8.93 13.14
N SER A 79 11.02 8.06 14.10
CA SER A 79 12.17 8.18 15.00
C SER A 79 13.51 8.09 14.25
N LYS A 80 13.53 7.44 13.08
CA LYS A 80 14.72 7.29 12.24
C LYS A 80 14.81 8.35 11.14
N VAL A 81 13.80 9.20 10.96
CA VAL A 81 13.81 10.26 9.96
C VAL A 81 14.68 11.42 10.46
N LYS A 82 15.94 11.47 10.02
CA LYS A 82 16.80 12.64 10.23
C LYS A 82 16.31 13.79 9.36
N THR A 83 15.62 14.76 9.94
CA THR A 83 15.41 16.06 9.29
C THR A 83 16.77 16.77 9.23
N LYS A 84 17.23 17.18 8.04
CA LYS A 84 18.36 18.10 7.94
C LYS A 84 17.94 19.42 8.61
N ALA A 85 18.73 19.87 9.58
CA ALA A 85 18.71 21.24 10.08
C ALA A 85 19.35 22.18 9.05
#